data_AF-A0A800IM98-F1
#
_entry.id   AF-A0A800IM98-F1
#
_cell.length_a   1.000
_cell.length_b   1.000
_cell.length_c   1.000
_cell.angle_alpha   90.00
_cell.angle_beta   90.00
_cell.angle_gamma   90.00
#
_symmetry.space_group_name_H-M   'P 1'
#
loop_
_entity.id
_entity.type
_entity.pdbx_description
1 polymer ?
#
loop_
_entity_poly.entity_id
_entity_poly.type
_entity_poly.pdbx_seq_one_letter_code
_entity_poly.pdbx_strand_id
1 'polypeptide(L)'
;MAIETTRLDPVLLTDEEMHQFLVDGFLILQPTVPVGTHETIDEKFTWLVEHETNPGNNILPRLPELNLVLESPEVRGAIISLLGLNYLIHPHRYWHFKKPSDMDPDDHEGIWAQVMAGSHQDSYSPSRQPKSHHLRYARFMYYSHDVEEIHGPTHVIPGSHFHAGIADEDRAREIPVVGPAGTVFLSHFDLGHAAGVNLSDRIRHMIKFLFMRTEEPGAPSWQSTSTVWKTPEVVAAPYDLEPAWRHHWSWLCGVNGTTETASAHETGVIDTLLTRLNAGPQIQRTCAIYELAVIGNEVVGPLTDRLSAVGEQYPPNESPYEAIRGATVTMDDAAYTLGAMGSEAVESLIGLLDSPHEWTRINAVFALGEIASKADCAVPRLVELLHDPFHGVIRFTANALGNIGDAGAQKALCHLLDTDSDAWKAPAEMGWSLGDLIHVNAAMALARLGAAAAESEADIIRHLNHPCGQVGIYLIEALRRIGAPSALDAVVRDLAIRRWDASLHDKRQF
;
A
#
# COMPACT_ATOMS: atom_id res chain seq x y z
N MET A 1 25.03 -27.96 4.29
CA MET A 1 24.32 -28.53 3.13
C MET A 1 24.13 -27.40 2.14
N ALA A 2 24.60 -27.56 0.89
CA ALA A 2 24.22 -26.63 -0.16
C ALA A 2 22.70 -26.80 -0.37
N ILE A 3 21.93 -25.77 -0.07
CA ILE A 3 20.50 -25.77 -0.40
C ILE A 3 20.46 -25.55 -1.91
N GLU A 4 20.36 -26.63 -2.69
CA GLU A 4 19.80 -26.55 -4.04
C GLU A 4 18.34 -26.10 -3.88
N THR A 5 18.10 -24.80 -3.74
CA THR A 5 16.77 -24.22 -3.85
C THR A 5 16.41 -24.21 -5.33
N THR A 6 15.97 -25.33 -5.88
CA THR A 6 15.01 -25.25 -6.99
C THR A 6 13.83 -24.45 -6.46
N ARG A 7 13.74 -23.18 -6.89
CA ARG A 7 12.63 -22.28 -6.53
C ARG A 7 11.35 -22.99 -6.92
N LEU A 8 10.58 -23.42 -5.93
CA LEU A 8 9.31 -24.10 -6.17
C LEU A 8 8.36 -23.14 -6.89
N ASP A 9 7.52 -23.70 -7.75
CA ASP A 9 6.52 -22.93 -8.46
C ASP A 9 5.52 -22.32 -7.48
N PRO A 10 5.07 -21.06 -7.70
CA PRO A 10 4.11 -20.42 -6.81
C PRO A 10 2.75 -21.11 -6.85
N VAL A 11 2.10 -21.24 -5.70
CA VAL A 11 0.71 -21.69 -5.58
C VAL A 11 -0.18 -20.46 -5.63
N LEU A 12 -0.71 -20.17 -6.82
CA LEU A 12 -1.58 -19.01 -7.07
C LEU A 12 -2.95 -19.21 -6.42
N LEU A 13 -3.57 -18.10 -5.98
CA LEU A 13 -4.92 -18.10 -5.40
C LEU A 13 -5.98 -18.53 -6.42
N THR A 14 -7.07 -19.06 -5.92
CA THR A 14 -8.29 -19.34 -6.67
C THR A 14 -9.20 -18.10 -6.74
N ASP A 15 -10.24 -18.13 -7.60
CA ASP A 15 -11.27 -17.07 -7.60
C ASP A 15 -11.90 -16.91 -6.20
N GLU A 16 -12.16 -18.00 -5.48
CA GLU A 16 -12.78 -17.96 -4.15
C GLU A 16 -11.90 -17.24 -3.13
N GLU A 17 -10.61 -17.55 -3.08
CA GLU A 17 -9.67 -16.88 -2.17
C GLU A 17 -9.48 -15.39 -2.53
N MET A 18 -9.53 -15.05 -3.83
CA MET A 18 -9.50 -13.66 -4.26
C MET A 18 -10.77 -12.91 -3.88
N HIS A 19 -11.95 -13.53 -4.03
CA HIS A 19 -13.22 -12.97 -3.57
C HIS A 19 -13.20 -12.77 -2.06
N GLN A 20 -12.73 -13.76 -1.30
CA GLN A 20 -12.57 -13.67 0.15
C GLN A 20 -11.66 -12.50 0.54
N PHE A 21 -10.50 -12.37 -0.12
CA PHE A 21 -9.60 -11.25 0.15
C PHE A 21 -10.26 -9.89 -0.13
N LEU A 22 -11.03 -9.75 -1.21
CA LEU A 22 -11.73 -8.49 -1.53
C LEU A 22 -12.84 -8.15 -0.53
N VAL A 23 -13.49 -9.15 0.06
CA VAL A 23 -14.55 -8.95 1.05
C VAL A 23 -13.98 -8.72 2.45
N ASP A 24 -13.16 -9.64 2.93
CA ASP A 24 -12.64 -9.64 4.31
C ASP A 24 -11.41 -8.74 4.46
N GLY A 25 -10.69 -8.51 3.37
CA GLY A 25 -9.46 -7.72 3.34
C GLY A 25 -8.19 -8.49 3.72
N PHE A 26 -8.28 -9.81 3.96
CA PHE A 26 -7.12 -10.61 4.33
C PHE A 26 -7.27 -12.10 4.00
N LEU A 27 -6.14 -12.82 4.07
CA LEU A 27 -6.01 -14.26 4.02
C LEU A 27 -5.04 -14.73 5.11
N ILE A 28 -5.25 -15.95 5.59
CA ILE A 28 -4.31 -16.67 6.47
C ILE A 28 -3.65 -17.78 5.67
N LEU A 29 -2.32 -17.79 5.65
CA LEU A 29 -1.52 -18.73 4.87
C LEU A 29 -0.59 -19.52 5.80
N GLN A 30 -0.31 -20.77 5.42
CA GLN A 30 0.70 -21.59 6.06
C GLN A 30 1.81 -21.90 5.04
N PRO A 31 3.02 -21.33 5.21
CA PRO A 31 4.11 -21.48 4.25
C PRO A 31 4.74 -22.88 4.34
N THR A 32 4.97 -23.51 3.19
CA THR A 32 5.76 -24.75 3.12
C THR A 32 7.25 -24.41 3.10
N VAL A 33 7.95 -24.66 4.22
CA VAL A 33 9.39 -24.41 4.37
C VAL A 33 10.13 -25.63 4.95
N PRO A 34 11.47 -25.70 4.84
CA PRO A 34 12.24 -26.78 5.47
C PRO A 34 11.97 -26.90 6.98
N VAL A 35 11.95 -28.13 7.49
CA VAL A 35 11.78 -28.43 8.92
C VAL A 35 12.81 -27.65 9.75
N GLY A 36 12.37 -27.06 10.86
CA GLY A 36 13.22 -26.25 11.76
C GLY A 36 13.38 -24.78 11.34
N THR A 37 12.84 -24.36 10.20
CA THR A 37 12.96 -22.95 9.74
C THR A 37 12.29 -21.98 10.72
N HIS A 38 11.07 -22.25 11.15
CA HIS A 38 10.33 -21.38 12.07
C HIS A 38 11.00 -21.29 13.45
N GLU A 39 11.45 -22.44 13.98
CA GLU A 39 12.22 -22.53 15.23
C GLU A 39 13.53 -21.72 15.15
N THR A 40 14.29 -21.87 14.06
CA THR A 40 15.53 -21.10 13.84
C THR A 40 15.26 -19.59 13.82
N ILE A 41 14.17 -19.16 13.18
CA ILE A 41 13.78 -17.74 13.15
C ILE A 41 13.41 -17.26 14.56
N ASP A 42 12.64 -18.06 15.31
CA ASP A 42 12.20 -17.75 16.67
C ASP A 42 13.37 -17.62 17.66
N GLU A 43 14.32 -18.56 17.61
CA GLU A 43 15.54 -18.54 18.41
C GLU A 43 16.37 -17.29 18.13
N LYS A 44 16.52 -16.92 16.84
CA LYS A 44 17.25 -15.72 16.45
C LYS A 44 16.55 -14.45 16.90
N PHE A 45 15.22 -14.37 16.78
CA PHE A 45 14.46 -13.24 17.32
C PHE A 45 14.60 -13.13 18.83
N THR A 46 14.51 -14.23 19.56
CA THR A 46 14.71 -14.26 21.02
C THR A 46 16.11 -13.75 21.39
N TRP A 47 17.13 -14.27 20.70
CA TRP A 47 18.51 -13.83 20.89
C TRP A 47 18.68 -12.33 20.63
N LEU A 48 18.04 -11.79 19.57
CA LEU A 48 18.09 -10.36 19.27
C LEU A 48 17.51 -9.51 20.41
N VAL A 49 16.41 -9.92 21.06
CA VAL A 49 15.82 -9.15 22.17
C VAL A 49 16.80 -9.02 23.34
N GLU A 50 17.60 -10.05 23.57
CA GLU A 50 18.52 -10.12 24.70
C GLU A 50 19.87 -9.43 24.44
N HIS A 51 20.28 -9.31 23.17
CA HIS A 51 21.66 -8.94 22.80
C HIS A 51 21.79 -7.72 21.88
N GLU A 52 20.74 -7.36 21.13
CA GLU A 52 20.78 -6.31 20.10
C GLU A 52 19.60 -5.34 20.21
N THR A 53 19.73 -4.19 19.55
CA THR A 53 18.58 -3.31 19.29
C THR A 53 17.84 -3.78 18.03
N ASN A 54 16.56 -3.42 17.89
CA ASN A 54 15.79 -3.74 16.69
C ASN A 54 16.52 -3.21 15.43
N PRO A 55 16.93 -4.08 14.47
CA PRO A 55 17.70 -3.68 13.30
C PRO A 55 16.84 -2.95 12.25
N GLY A 56 15.53 -2.82 12.48
CA GLY A 56 14.60 -2.14 11.59
C GLY A 56 14.61 -2.73 10.18
N ASN A 57 14.81 -1.89 9.18
CA ASN A 57 14.85 -2.31 7.78
C ASN A 57 16.03 -3.23 7.43
N ASN A 58 16.99 -3.45 8.34
CA ASN A 58 18.12 -4.37 8.14
C ASN A 58 17.85 -5.80 8.63
N ILE A 59 16.60 -6.13 8.99
CA ILE A 59 16.25 -7.46 9.50
C ILE A 59 16.51 -8.61 8.52
N LEU A 60 16.33 -8.40 7.20
CA LEU A 60 16.54 -9.47 6.20
C LEU A 60 18.00 -9.91 6.10
N PRO A 61 18.99 -9.00 5.98
CA PRO A 61 20.40 -9.38 6.12
C PRO A 61 20.73 -10.07 7.45
N ARG A 62 20.03 -9.73 8.54
CA ARG A 62 20.28 -10.27 9.88
C ARG A 62 19.64 -11.65 10.10
N LEU A 63 18.50 -11.93 9.47
CA LEU A 63 17.74 -13.19 9.50
C LEU A 63 17.38 -13.60 8.07
N PRO A 64 18.36 -14.08 7.27
CA PRO A 64 18.12 -14.46 5.88
C PRO A 64 17.12 -15.62 5.73
N GLU A 65 16.89 -16.41 6.77
CA GLU A 65 15.88 -17.48 6.80
C GLU A 65 14.45 -16.96 6.58
N LEU A 66 14.18 -15.69 6.90
CA LEU A 66 12.90 -15.05 6.57
C LEU A 66 12.61 -15.11 5.07
N ASN A 67 13.65 -15.13 4.22
CA ASN A 67 13.48 -15.24 2.78
C ASN A 67 12.90 -16.59 2.36
N LEU A 68 13.09 -17.66 3.13
CA LEU A 68 12.46 -18.96 2.86
C LEU A 68 10.94 -18.89 3.04
N VAL A 69 10.47 -18.09 3.99
CA VAL A 69 9.03 -17.84 4.21
C VAL A 69 8.47 -16.96 3.10
N LEU A 70 9.15 -15.85 2.79
CA LEU A 70 8.70 -14.91 1.75
C LEU A 70 8.64 -15.55 0.35
N GLU A 71 9.54 -16.49 0.06
CA GLU A 71 9.62 -17.21 -1.21
C GLU A 71 8.92 -18.58 -1.17
N SER A 72 8.19 -18.92 -0.10
CA SER A 72 7.42 -20.17 -0.08
C SER A 72 6.35 -20.14 -1.19
N PRO A 73 5.98 -21.30 -1.76
CA PRO A 73 5.01 -21.37 -2.86
C PRO A 73 3.71 -20.63 -2.57
N GLU A 74 3.17 -20.80 -1.36
CA GLU A 74 1.88 -20.26 -0.92
C GLU A 74 1.96 -18.75 -0.73
N VAL A 75 2.99 -18.27 -0.03
CA VAL A 75 3.18 -16.83 0.25
C VAL A 75 3.45 -16.09 -1.05
N ARG A 76 4.41 -16.56 -1.85
CA ARG A 76 4.77 -15.93 -3.11
C ARG A 76 3.60 -15.98 -4.10
N GLY A 77 2.90 -17.11 -4.18
CA GLY A 77 1.75 -17.24 -5.08
C GLY A 77 0.58 -16.35 -4.70
N ALA A 78 0.31 -16.18 -3.40
CA ALA A 78 -0.68 -15.23 -2.91
C ALA A 78 -0.31 -13.77 -3.25
N ILE A 79 0.95 -13.37 -3.01
CA ILE A 79 1.41 -12.01 -3.35
C ILE A 79 1.33 -11.76 -4.87
N ILE A 80 1.73 -12.73 -5.69
CA ILE A 80 1.60 -12.64 -7.16
C ILE A 80 0.14 -12.46 -7.56
N SER A 81 -0.76 -13.25 -6.98
CA SER A 81 -2.19 -13.20 -7.28
C SER A 81 -2.83 -11.85 -6.93
N LEU A 82 -2.38 -11.24 -5.83
CA LEU A 82 -2.89 -9.97 -5.32
C LEU A 82 -2.26 -8.73 -5.97
N LEU A 83 -0.96 -8.74 -6.27
CA LEU A 83 -0.21 -7.56 -6.70
C LEU A 83 0.40 -7.67 -8.11
N GLY A 84 0.28 -8.82 -8.76
CA GLY A 84 0.89 -9.13 -10.05
C GLY A 84 2.32 -9.66 -9.93
N LEU A 85 2.83 -10.30 -11.00
CA LEU A 85 4.14 -10.94 -11.03
C LEU A 85 5.31 -9.98 -10.73
N ASN A 86 5.16 -8.72 -11.13
CA ASN A 86 6.18 -7.69 -10.99
C ASN A 86 6.02 -6.88 -9.70
N TYR A 87 5.44 -7.44 -8.62
CA TYR A 87 5.36 -6.74 -7.33
C TYR A 87 6.75 -6.33 -6.80
N LEU A 88 6.76 -5.32 -5.93
CA LEU A 88 7.93 -4.78 -5.25
C LEU A 88 7.84 -5.15 -3.76
N ILE A 89 8.92 -5.69 -3.17
CA ILE A 89 9.02 -5.79 -1.70
C ILE A 89 9.42 -4.43 -1.17
N HIS A 90 8.50 -3.79 -0.46
CA HIS A 90 8.69 -2.42 0.00
C HIS A 90 9.88 -2.36 0.99
N PRO A 91 10.70 -1.29 0.97
CA PRO A 91 11.87 -1.19 1.83
C PRO A 91 11.54 -1.22 3.33
N HIS A 92 10.35 -0.73 3.69
CA HIS A 92 9.88 -0.74 5.07
C HIS A 92 9.44 -2.13 5.53
N ARG A 93 9.97 -2.54 6.67
CA ARG A 93 9.68 -3.77 7.40
C ARG A 93 9.98 -3.53 8.86
N TYR A 94 9.22 -4.16 9.74
CA TYR A 94 9.37 -3.90 11.17
C TYR A 94 9.09 -5.13 12.00
N TRP A 95 10.07 -5.49 12.83
CA TRP A 95 9.93 -6.58 13.78
C TRP A 95 9.27 -6.05 15.05
N HIS A 96 8.07 -6.51 15.33
CA HIS A 96 7.32 -6.26 16.54
C HIS A 96 7.54 -7.41 17.52
N PHE A 97 8.06 -7.11 18.70
CA PHE A 97 8.09 -8.05 19.83
C PHE A 97 7.26 -7.50 20.97
N LYS A 98 6.42 -8.33 21.59
CA LYS A 98 5.69 -7.96 22.81
C LYS A 98 6.13 -8.83 23.98
N LYS A 99 6.56 -8.16 25.04
CA LYS A 99 6.85 -8.78 26.33
C LYS A 99 5.54 -9.19 27.04
N PRO A 100 5.61 -10.16 27.97
CA PRO A 100 4.53 -10.42 28.91
C PRO A 100 4.01 -9.14 29.57
N SER A 101 2.69 -9.04 29.69
CA SER A 101 1.97 -7.97 30.36
C SER A 101 1.74 -8.34 31.82
N ASP A 102 1.69 -7.33 32.70
CA ASP A 102 1.31 -7.49 34.11
C ASP A 102 -0.22 -7.42 34.33
N MET A 103 -1.01 -7.34 33.25
CA MET A 103 -2.48 -7.32 33.35
C MET A 103 -3.02 -8.64 33.89
N ASP A 104 -4.09 -8.54 34.69
CA ASP A 104 -4.85 -9.68 35.18
C ASP A 104 -5.53 -10.39 33.99
N PRO A 105 -5.25 -11.68 33.72
CA PRO A 105 -5.89 -12.43 32.64
C PRO A 105 -7.42 -12.52 32.76
N ASP A 106 -7.95 -12.36 33.98
CA ASP A 106 -9.40 -12.36 34.24
C ASP A 106 -10.06 -10.98 34.00
N ASP A 107 -9.27 -9.91 33.79
CA ASP A 107 -9.78 -8.56 33.45
C ASP A 107 -10.10 -8.43 31.95
N HIS A 108 -11.08 -9.23 31.50
CA HIS A 108 -11.49 -9.26 30.09
C HIS A 108 -11.91 -7.88 29.55
N GLU A 109 -12.53 -7.03 30.39
CA GLU A 109 -12.96 -5.68 30.00
C GLU A 109 -11.76 -4.75 29.80
N GLY A 110 -10.80 -4.74 30.73
CA GLY A 110 -9.58 -3.94 30.61
C GLY A 110 -8.70 -4.39 29.46
N ILE A 111 -8.54 -5.71 29.27
CA ILE A 111 -7.79 -6.28 28.14
C ILE A 111 -8.42 -5.82 26.82
N TRP A 112 -9.73 -5.98 26.68
CA TRP A 112 -10.45 -5.57 25.48
C TRP A 112 -10.34 -4.07 25.23
N ALA A 113 -10.52 -3.24 26.26
CA ALA A 113 -10.38 -1.79 26.15
C ALA A 113 -8.99 -1.36 25.67
N GLN A 114 -7.93 -2.06 26.10
CA GLN A 114 -6.57 -1.80 25.63
C GLN A 114 -6.38 -2.17 24.15
N VAL A 115 -6.97 -3.29 23.70
CA VAL A 115 -6.92 -3.67 22.28
C VAL A 115 -7.63 -2.63 21.42
N MET A 116 -8.86 -2.27 21.80
CA MET A 116 -9.70 -1.28 21.13
C MET A 116 -9.04 0.11 21.05
N ALA A 117 -8.35 0.52 22.11
CA ALA A 117 -7.61 1.78 22.14
C ALA A 117 -6.40 1.78 21.18
N GLY A 118 -5.88 0.59 20.84
CA GLY A 118 -4.79 0.40 19.90
C GLY A 118 -5.20 0.21 18.43
N SER A 119 -6.51 0.17 18.15
CA SER A 119 -7.05 -0.05 16.80
C SER A 119 -6.74 1.10 15.87
N HIS A 120 -6.08 0.81 14.75
CA HIS A 120 -5.70 1.79 13.75
C HIS A 120 -5.64 1.20 12.34
N GLN A 121 -5.56 2.09 11.35
CA GLN A 121 -5.10 1.78 10.00
C GLN A 121 -3.67 2.33 9.88
N ASP A 122 -2.78 1.60 9.21
CA ASP A 122 -1.40 2.09 9.02
C ASP A 122 -1.43 3.39 8.20
N SER A 123 -0.49 4.28 8.47
CA SER A 123 -0.20 5.39 7.56
C SER A 123 0.89 4.96 6.58
N TYR A 124 0.87 5.53 5.39
CA TYR A 124 1.93 5.34 4.37
C TYR A 124 3.22 6.09 4.74
N SER A 125 3.66 5.98 5.99
CA SER A 125 4.82 6.66 6.54
C SER A 125 6.13 6.11 5.93
N PRO A 126 7.11 6.97 5.65
CA PRO A 126 7.10 8.43 5.86
C PRO A 126 6.50 9.20 4.65
N SER A 127 6.22 8.51 3.54
CA SER A 127 5.79 9.09 2.25
C SER A 127 4.38 9.69 2.22
N ARG A 128 3.58 9.54 3.29
CA ARG A 128 2.21 10.06 3.47
C ARG A 128 1.36 10.00 2.20
N GLN A 129 1.41 8.85 1.52
CA GLN A 129 0.53 8.57 0.38
C GLN A 129 -0.94 8.53 0.84
N PRO A 130 -1.86 8.91 -0.05
CA PRO A 130 -3.28 8.76 0.21
C PRO A 130 -3.66 7.28 0.33
N LYS A 131 -4.73 7.01 1.08
CA LYS A 131 -5.43 5.71 0.97
C LYS A 131 -5.86 5.50 -0.47
N SER A 132 -5.61 4.31 -1.00
CA SER A 132 -6.17 3.87 -2.27
C SER A 132 -7.08 2.69 -1.98
N HIS A 133 -8.27 2.72 -2.57
CA HIS A 133 -9.16 1.56 -2.55
C HIS A 133 -8.66 0.45 -3.49
N HIS A 134 -7.91 0.82 -4.53
CA HIS A 134 -7.19 -0.17 -5.34
C HIS A 134 -6.14 -0.88 -4.48
N LEU A 135 -5.95 -2.17 -4.76
CA LEU A 135 -4.94 -3.00 -4.10
C LEU A 135 -3.53 -2.63 -4.60
N ARG A 136 -3.05 -1.47 -4.12
CA ARG A 136 -1.73 -0.90 -4.37
C ARG A 136 -0.69 -1.48 -3.44
N TYR A 137 -1.09 -1.82 -2.21
CA TYR A 137 -0.21 -2.35 -1.18
C TYR A 137 -0.87 -3.52 -0.44
N ALA A 138 -0.08 -4.56 -0.21
CA ALA A 138 -0.44 -5.65 0.69
C ALA A 138 0.54 -5.68 1.86
N ARG A 139 0.04 -6.12 3.01
CA ARG A 139 0.80 -6.26 4.24
C ARG A 139 0.89 -7.72 4.61
N PHE A 140 2.09 -8.14 4.96
CA PHE A 140 2.37 -9.47 5.45
C PHE A 140 2.80 -9.36 6.90
N MET A 141 2.23 -10.19 7.77
CA MET A 141 2.66 -10.37 9.15
C MET A 141 2.90 -11.86 9.39
N TYR A 142 4.01 -12.19 10.03
CA TYR A 142 4.43 -13.58 10.25
C TYR A 142 4.75 -13.84 11.72
N TYR A 143 4.25 -14.97 12.23
CA TYR A 143 4.60 -15.50 13.56
C TYR A 143 5.58 -16.66 13.44
N SER A 144 6.70 -16.57 14.17
CA SER A 144 7.74 -17.61 14.21
C SER A 144 7.42 -18.78 15.13
N HIS A 145 6.43 -18.64 16.00
CA HIS A 145 6.00 -19.64 16.98
C HIS A 145 4.47 -19.75 17.02
N ASP A 146 3.95 -20.76 17.72
CA ASP A 146 2.51 -20.91 17.94
C ASP A 146 1.95 -19.67 18.65
N VAL A 147 0.86 -19.13 18.13
CA VAL A 147 0.18 -17.94 18.67
C VAL A 147 -1.28 -18.27 18.90
N GLU A 148 -1.61 -18.44 20.18
CA GLU A 148 -2.97 -18.39 20.72
C GLU A 148 -3.31 -16.98 21.22
N GLU A 149 -4.57 -16.74 21.60
CA GLU A 149 -5.05 -15.44 22.07
C GLU A 149 -4.24 -14.88 23.26
N ILE A 150 -3.82 -15.75 24.18
CA ILE A 150 -3.00 -15.37 25.35
C ILE A 150 -1.65 -14.74 24.97
N HIS A 151 -1.14 -14.95 23.76
CA HIS A 151 0.14 -14.37 23.32
C HIS A 151 -0.03 -12.93 22.80
N GLY A 152 -1.26 -12.40 22.82
CA GLY A 152 -1.61 -11.09 22.30
C GLY A 152 -1.41 -10.99 20.79
N PRO A 153 -2.10 -11.79 19.97
CA PRO A 153 -2.00 -11.72 18.51
C PRO A 153 -2.36 -10.33 17.98
N THR A 154 -2.06 -10.07 16.71
CA THR A 154 -2.73 -9.03 15.95
C THR A 154 -4.24 -9.33 15.93
N HIS A 155 -5.05 -8.34 16.27
CA HIS A 155 -6.49 -8.33 16.03
C HIS A 155 -6.78 -7.59 14.73
N VAL A 156 -7.82 -8.00 14.01
CA VAL A 156 -8.19 -7.44 12.70
C VAL A 156 -9.68 -7.11 12.67
N ILE A 157 -10.05 -6.06 11.92
CA ILE A 157 -11.43 -5.67 11.63
C ILE A 157 -11.76 -6.08 10.18
N PRO A 158 -12.41 -7.24 9.95
CA PRO A 158 -12.71 -7.72 8.61
C PRO A 158 -13.55 -6.71 7.80
N GLY A 159 -13.18 -6.49 6.54
CA GLY A 159 -13.90 -5.61 5.60
C GLY A 159 -13.69 -4.10 5.77
N SER A 160 -12.90 -3.66 6.76
CA SER A 160 -12.68 -2.23 7.05
C SER A 160 -11.74 -1.50 6.08
N HIS A 161 -11.16 -2.19 5.09
CA HIS A 161 -10.12 -1.62 4.22
C HIS A 161 -10.61 -0.56 3.23
N PHE A 162 -11.93 -0.45 3.02
CA PHE A 162 -12.57 0.65 2.28
C PHE A 162 -13.05 1.81 3.18
N HIS A 163 -12.77 1.75 4.48
CA HIS A 163 -13.21 2.78 5.41
C HIS A 163 -12.23 3.96 5.44
N ALA A 164 -12.78 5.18 5.45
CA ALA A 164 -12.00 6.40 5.61
C ALA A 164 -11.30 6.45 6.98
N GLY A 165 -11.91 5.86 8.01
CA GLY A 165 -11.38 5.67 9.34
C GLY A 165 -12.13 4.55 10.09
N ILE A 166 -11.63 4.16 11.25
CA ILE A 166 -12.25 3.12 12.09
C ILE A 166 -13.18 3.78 13.12
N ALA A 167 -14.47 3.42 13.08
CA ALA A 167 -15.46 3.83 14.08
C ALA A 167 -15.49 2.89 15.30
N ASP A 168 -16.14 3.28 16.39
CA ASP A 168 -16.24 2.42 17.59
C ASP A 168 -17.00 1.12 17.31
N GLU A 169 -18.01 1.17 16.43
CA GLU A 169 -18.73 -0.02 15.98
C GLU A 169 -17.85 -0.98 15.17
N ASP A 170 -16.83 -0.46 14.49
CA ASP A 170 -15.87 -1.27 13.74
C ASP A 170 -14.92 -1.98 14.69
N ARG A 171 -14.36 -1.24 15.66
CA ARG A 171 -13.46 -1.79 16.69
C ARG A 171 -14.13 -2.93 17.47
N ALA A 172 -15.43 -2.81 17.74
CA ALA A 172 -16.20 -3.83 18.47
C ALA A 172 -16.30 -5.19 17.74
N ARG A 173 -15.85 -5.28 16.49
CA ARG A 173 -15.90 -6.48 15.64
C ARG A 173 -14.53 -7.09 15.38
N GLU A 174 -13.52 -6.65 16.12
CA GLU A 174 -12.17 -7.18 16.01
C GLU A 174 -12.09 -8.67 16.36
N ILE A 175 -11.33 -9.42 15.56
CA ILE A 175 -11.07 -10.83 15.79
C ILE A 175 -9.55 -11.08 15.87
N PRO A 176 -9.08 -11.97 16.76
CA PRO A 176 -7.66 -12.29 16.88
C PRO A 176 -7.18 -13.18 15.73
N VAL A 177 -5.98 -12.91 15.23
CA VAL A 177 -5.31 -13.76 14.24
C VAL A 177 -4.36 -14.72 14.95
N VAL A 178 -4.82 -15.96 15.11
CA VAL A 178 -4.13 -17.05 15.83
C VAL A 178 -3.77 -18.18 14.87
N GLY A 179 -2.77 -18.97 15.23
CA GLY A 179 -2.36 -20.13 14.44
C GLY A 179 -1.01 -20.70 14.89
N PRO A 180 -0.59 -21.83 14.29
CA PRO A 180 0.69 -22.46 14.62
C PRO A 180 1.88 -21.61 14.13
N ALA A 181 3.08 -21.98 14.57
CA ALA A 181 4.34 -21.47 14.06
C ALA A 181 4.34 -21.49 12.54
N GLY A 182 4.71 -20.37 11.93
CA GLY A 182 4.66 -20.23 10.49
C GLY A 182 3.48 -19.42 9.98
N THR A 183 2.44 -19.20 10.80
CA THR A 183 1.23 -18.48 10.38
C THR A 183 1.58 -17.13 9.73
N VAL A 184 1.09 -16.94 8.50
CA VAL A 184 1.20 -15.70 7.74
C VAL A 184 -0.19 -15.07 7.63
N PHE A 185 -0.31 -13.84 8.09
CA PHE A 185 -1.45 -12.97 7.85
C PHE A 185 -1.13 -12.00 6.70
N LEU A 186 -1.81 -12.18 5.58
CA LEU A 186 -1.67 -11.34 4.39
C LEU A 186 -2.92 -10.48 4.23
N SER A 187 -2.80 -9.16 4.36
CA SER A 187 -3.94 -8.24 4.36
C SER A 187 -3.79 -7.11 3.35
N HIS A 188 -4.91 -6.48 3.00
CA HIS A 188 -4.93 -5.14 2.43
C HIS A 188 -4.20 -4.18 3.38
N PHE A 189 -3.47 -3.20 2.84
CA PHE A 189 -2.71 -2.26 3.66
C PHE A 189 -3.61 -1.45 4.60
N ASP A 190 -4.72 -0.93 4.07
CA ASP A 190 -5.67 -0.10 4.82
C ASP A 190 -6.62 -0.88 5.76
N LEU A 191 -6.40 -2.18 5.98
CA LEU A 191 -7.24 -2.95 6.91
C LEU A 191 -7.01 -2.49 8.37
N GLY A 192 -8.12 -2.28 9.10
CA GLY A 192 -8.08 -1.94 10.52
C GLY A 192 -7.58 -3.09 11.36
N HIS A 193 -6.68 -2.79 12.29
CA HIS A 193 -6.03 -3.80 13.13
C HIS A 193 -5.50 -3.19 14.42
N ALA A 194 -5.28 -4.06 15.42
CA ALA A 194 -4.72 -3.72 16.71
C ALA A 194 -3.74 -4.79 17.17
N ALA A 195 -2.90 -4.47 18.15
CA ALA A 195 -2.00 -5.45 18.73
C ALA A 195 -2.52 -5.91 20.09
N GLY A 196 -2.84 -7.20 20.22
CA GLY A 196 -3.35 -7.84 21.43
C GLY A 196 -2.43 -7.73 22.64
N VAL A 197 -2.97 -8.02 23.81
CA VAL A 197 -2.22 -8.04 25.09
C VAL A 197 -1.57 -9.40 25.27
N ASN A 198 -0.24 -9.42 25.50
CA ASN A 198 0.47 -10.67 25.73
C ASN A 198 0.36 -11.05 27.21
N LEU A 199 -0.49 -12.03 27.52
CA LEU A 199 -0.73 -12.59 28.85
C LEU A 199 0.06 -13.89 29.10
N SER A 200 0.83 -14.35 28.11
CA SER A 200 1.71 -15.51 28.24
C SER A 200 3.01 -15.17 28.99
N ASP A 201 3.79 -16.19 29.31
CA ASP A 201 5.11 -16.06 29.96
C ASP A 201 6.27 -15.86 28.98
N ARG A 202 6.01 -15.86 27.67
CA ARG A 202 7.02 -15.70 26.62
C ARG A 202 6.86 -14.40 25.85
N ILE A 203 7.95 -13.95 25.22
CA ILE A 203 7.89 -12.86 24.25
C ILE A 203 7.19 -13.36 22.99
N ARG A 204 6.27 -12.55 22.44
CA ARG A 204 5.61 -12.83 21.17
C ARG A 204 6.25 -12.05 20.03
N HIS A 205 6.77 -12.77 19.04
CA HIS A 205 7.45 -12.20 17.87
C HIS A 205 6.52 -12.14 16.66
N MET A 206 6.46 -10.98 16.00
CA MET A 206 5.78 -10.80 14.71
C MET A 206 6.61 -9.88 13.84
N ILE A 207 6.91 -10.28 12.61
CA ILE A 207 7.59 -9.43 11.63
C ILE A 207 6.61 -9.00 10.55
N LYS A 208 6.56 -7.70 10.27
CA LYS A 208 5.79 -7.16 9.16
C LYS A 208 6.65 -6.84 7.95
N PHE A 209 6.15 -7.20 6.78
CA PHE A 209 6.63 -6.78 5.47
C PHE A 209 5.52 -6.08 4.71
N LEU A 210 5.90 -5.17 3.82
CA LEU A 210 4.98 -4.50 2.91
C LEU A 210 5.35 -4.88 1.48
N PHE A 211 4.33 -5.01 0.63
CA PHE A 211 4.48 -5.26 -0.80
C PHE A 211 3.70 -4.22 -1.57
N MET A 212 4.21 -3.85 -2.73
CA MET A 212 3.63 -2.82 -3.57
C MET A 212 3.38 -3.37 -4.98
N ARG A 213 2.18 -3.13 -5.50
CA ARG A 213 1.87 -3.25 -6.92
C ARG A 213 2.55 -2.12 -7.68
N THR A 214 3.18 -2.47 -8.78
CA THR A 214 3.94 -1.52 -9.61
C THR A 214 3.34 -1.32 -11.00
N GLU A 215 2.38 -2.16 -11.38
CA GLU A 215 1.77 -2.18 -12.69
C GLU A 215 0.25 -2.34 -12.52
N GLU A 216 -0.51 -1.66 -13.37
CA GLU A 216 -1.95 -1.87 -13.45
C GLU A 216 -2.26 -3.32 -13.88
N PRO A 217 -3.27 -3.97 -13.29
CA PRO A 217 -3.74 -5.27 -13.76
C PRO A 217 -4.30 -5.16 -15.18
N GLY A 218 -3.70 -5.90 -16.12
CA GLY A 218 -4.24 -6.08 -17.48
C GLY A 218 -5.03 -7.38 -17.67
N ALA A 219 -4.85 -8.35 -16.78
CA ALA A 219 -5.52 -9.64 -16.74
C ALA A 219 -5.33 -10.27 -15.34
N PRO A 220 -6.14 -11.29 -14.97
CA PRO A 220 -5.92 -12.04 -13.74
C PRO A 220 -4.51 -12.61 -13.63
N SER A 221 -3.90 -12.46 -12.45
CA SER A 221 -2.58 -13.01 -12.10
C SER A 221 -2.66 -14.22 -11.16
N TRP A 222 -3.88 -14.76 -11.01
CA TRP A 222 -4.23 -15.91 -10.17
C TRP A 222 -4.91 -17.00 -11.02
N GLN A 223 -5.37 -18.09 -10.41
CA GLN A 223 -6.10 -19.18 -11.09
C GLN A 223 -7.56 -18.78 -11.37
N SER A 224 -7.73 -17.83 -12.28
CA SER A 224 -9.06 -17.32 -12.60
C SER A 224 -9.84 -18.19 -13.58
N THR A 225 -11.11 -18.41 -13.30
CA THR A 225 -12.06 -19.14 -14.14
C THR A 225 -13.17 -18.24 -14.71
N SER A 226 -13.32 -17.03 -14.18
CA SER A 226 -14.38 -16.09 -14.52
C SER A 226 -13.96 -14.66 -14.22
N THR A 227 -14.37 -13.70 -15.04
CA THR A 227 -14.24 -12.26 -14.74
C THR A 227 -15.52 -11.67 -14.14
N VAL A 228 -16.56 -12.48 -13.95
CA VAL A 228 -17.82 -12.08 -13.31
C VAL A 228 -17.68 -12.21 -11.80
N TRP A 229 -17.96 -11.12 -11.08
CA TRP A 229 -17.93 -11.07 -9.62
C TRP A 229 -18.91 -12.07 -8.99
N LYS A 230 -18.49 -12.67 -7.87
CA LYS A 230 -19.35 -13.43 -6.96
C LYS A 230 -18.95 -13.15 -5.51
N THR A 231 -19.95 -13.04 -4.64
CA THR A 231 -19.71 -13.04 -3.19
C THR A 231 -19.20 -14.43 -2.76
N PRO A 232 -18.14 -14.51 -1.95
CA PRO A 232 -17.59 -15.78 -1.47
C PRO A 232 -18.56 -16.50 -0.53
N GLU A 233 -18.38 -17.80 -0.36
CA GLU A 233 -19.26 -18.65 0.46
C GLU A 233 -19.16 -18.32 1.94
N VAL A 234 -17.96 -17.97 2.39
CA VAL A 234 -17.65 -17.62 3.79
C VAL A 234 -17.18 -16.17 3.84
N VAL A 235 -17.90 -15.37 4.62
CA VAL A 235 -17.64 -13.93 4.79
C VAL A 235 -17.46 -13.65 6.27
N ALA A 236 -16.31 -13.08 6.64
CA ALA A 236 -16.08 -12.53 7.97
C ALA A 236 -16.50 -11.05 8.07
N ALA A 237 -16.48 -10.32 6.96
CA ALA A 237 -16.88 -8.92 6.91
C ALA A 237 -18.39 -8.73 7.24
N PRO A 238 -18.73 -7.82 8.17
CA PRO A 238 -20.12 -7.53 8.54
C PRO A 238 -20.78 -6.49 7.61
N TYR A 239 -20.08 -6.04 6.58
CA TYR A 239 -20.47 -4.92 5.72
C TYR A 239 -20.86 -5.43 4.34
N ASP A 240 -21.92 -4.87 3.75
CA ASP A 240 -22.24 -5.06 2.35
C ASP A 240 -21.67 -3.89 1.55
N LEU A 241 -20.54 -4.14 0.87
CA LEU A 241 -19.82 -3.20 0.02
C LEU A 241 -19.75 -3.71 -1.42
N GLU A 242 -20.76 -4.47 -1.86
CA GLU A 242 -20.77 -5.14 -3.17
C GLU A 242 -20.38 -4.24 -4.35
N PRO A 243 -20.86 -2.98 -4.48
CA PRO A 243 -20.44 -2.11 -5.57
C PRO A 243 -18.92 -1.87 -5.59
N ALA A 244 -18.29 -1.74 -4.42
CA ALA A 244 -16.84 -1.63 -4.30
C ALA A 244 -16.17 -2.95 -4.68
N TRP A 245 -16.61 -4.08 -4.14
CA TRP A 245 -15.99 -5.38 -4.42
C TRP A 245 -16.02 -5.72 -5.91
N ARG A 246 -17.17 -5.53 -6.56
CA ARG A 246 -17.35 -5.77 -8.00
C ARG A 246 -16.48 -4.85 -8.85
N HIS A 247 -16.35 -3.57 -8.47
CA HIS A 247 -15.44 -2.65 -9.16
C HIS A 247 -13.99 -3.14 -9.09
N HIS A 248 -13.48 -3.45 -7.90
CA HIS A 248 -12.09 -3.86 -7.73
C HIS A 248 -11.79 -5.24 -8.31
N TRP A 249 -12.77 -6.15 -8.31
CA TRP A 249 -12.67 -7.40 -9.04
C TRP A 249 -12.51 -7.16 -10.55
N SER A 250 -13.33 -6.27 -11.11
CA SER A 250 -13.27 -5.92 -12.54
C SER A 250 -11.93 -5.27 -12.89
N TRP A 251 -11.44 -4.36 -12.03
CA TRP A 251 -10.11 -3.76 -12.16
C TRP A 251 -9.01 -4.83 -12.11
N LEU A 252 -8.99 -5.72 -11.11
CA LEU A 252 -8.01 -6.83 -11.01
C LEU A 252 -8.06 -7.78 -12.22
N CYS A 253 -9.22 -7.95 -12.85
CA CYS A 253 -9.38 -8.72 -14.09
C CYS A 253 -8.92 -7.97 -15.35
N GLY A 254 -8.57 -6.69 -15.27
CA GLY A 254 -8.25 -5.84 -16.44
C GLY A 254 -9.46 -5.53 -17.32
N VAL A 255 -10.68 -5.63 -16.80
CA VAL A 255 -11.91 -5.38 -17.55
C VAL A 255 -12.15 -3.87 -17.64
N ASN A 256 -12.24 -3.36 -18.87
CA ASN A 256 -12.44 -1.94 -19.15
C ASN A 256 -13.94 -1.58 -19.10
N GLY A 257 -14.35 -0.94 -18.00
CA GLY A 257 -15.72 -0.45 -17.81
C GLY A 257 -16.67 -1.58 -17.42
N THR A 258 -17.67 -1.25 -16.60
CA THR A 258 -18.70 -2.20 -16.22
C THR A 258 -19.47 -2.61 -17.47
N THR A 259 -19.42 -3.90 -17.85
CA THR A 259 -20.19 -4.46 -18.97
C THR A 259 -21.70 -4.41 -18.74
N GLU A 260 -22.15 -3.91 -17.60
CA GLU A 260 -23.55 -3.60 -17.34
C GLU A 260 -23.79 -2.12 -17.60
N THR A 261 -24.51 -1.84 -18.68
CA THR A 261 -25.30 -0.61 -18.79
C THR A 261 -26.17 -0.54 -17.55
N ALA A 262 -26.02 0.52 -16.76
CA ALA A 262 -26.95 0.78 -15.67
C ALA A 262 -28.38 0.63 -16.21
N SER A 263 -29.18 -0.19 -15.55
CA SER A 263 -30.60 -0.32 -15.86
C SER A 263 -31.20 1.08 -15.91
N ALA A 264 -31.79 1.44 -17.06
CA ALA A 264 -32.39 2.74 -17.38
C ALA A 264 -32.72 3.56 -16.12
N HIS A 265 -31.90 4.57 -15.84
CA HIS A 265 -31.94 5.30 -14.56
C HIS A 265 -33.34 5.85 -14.29
N GLU A 266 -33.95 5.42 -13.19
CA GLU A 266 -35.13 6.06 -12.64
C GLU A 266 -34.80 7.53 -12.31
N THR A 267 -35.75 8.43 -12.56
CA THR A 267 -35.62 9.84 -12.23
C THR A 267 -35.28 10.02 -10.74
N GLY A 268 -34.18 10.70 -10.42
CA GLY A 268 -33.76 11.01 -9.04
C GLY A 268 -32.72 10.07 -8.42
N VAL A 269 -32.24 9.05 -9.15
CA VAL A 269 -31.17 8.16 -8.68
C VAL A 269 -29.86 8.93 -8.46
N ILE A 270 -29.45 9.78 -9.42
CA ILE A 270 -28.23 10.60 -9.31
C ILE A 270 -28.26 11.48 -8.06
N ASP A 271 -29.36 12.22 -7.83
CA ASP A 271 -29.50 13.10 -6.65
C ASP A 271 -29.42 12.32 -5.34
N THR A 272 -30.01 11.13 -5.30
CA THR A 272 -29.97 10.24 -4.13
C THR A 272 -28.53 9.78 -3.85
N LEU A 273 -27.80 9.35 -4.88
CA LEU A 273 -26.42 8.90 -4.74
C LEU A 273 -25.47 10.03 -4.38
N LEU A 274 -25.61 11.22 -4.99
CA LEU A 274 -24.85 12.41 -4.60
C LEU A 274 -25.14 12.80 -3.14
N THR A 275 -26.39 12.69 -2.68
CA THR A 275 -26.74 12.93 -1.27
C THR A 275 -26.05 11.93 -0.34
N ARG A 276 -26.01 10.65 -0.69
CA ARG A 276 -25.29 9.61 0.06
C ARG A 276 -23.79 9.86 0.07
N LEU A 277 -23.19 10.23 -1.06
CA LEU A 277 -21.78 10.60 -1.17
C LEU A 277 -21.44 11.80 -0.26
N ASN A 278 -22.35 12.77 -0.15
CA ASN A 278 -22.12 14.00 0.60
C ASN A 278 -22.30 13.85 2.11
N ALA A 279 -23.26 13.04 2.56
CA ALA A 279 -23.67 13.02 3.97
C ALA A 279 -24.02 11.63 4.52
N GLY A 280 -23.85 10.56 3.73
CA GLY A 280 -24.15 9.21 4.15
C GLY A 280 -23.18 8.68 5.21
N PRO A 281 -23.58 7.66 5.99
CA PRO A 281 -22.65 6.88 6.79
C PRO A 281 -21.61 6.19 5.90
N GLN A 282 -20.48 5.77 6.48
CA GLN A 282 -19.33 5.20 5.79
C GLN A 282 -19.69 4.20 4.68
N ILE A 283 -20.54 3.21 4.99
CA ILE A 283 -20.94 2.16 4.03
C ILE A 283 -21.70 2.74 2.83
N GLN A 284 -22.64 3.66 3.07
CA GLN A 284 -23.41 4.29 2.01
C GLN A 284 -22.55 5.20 1.13
N ARG A 285 -21.58 5.90 1.72
CA ARG A 285 -20.60 6.70 0.96
C ARG A 285 -19.75 5.82 0.06
N THR A 286 -19.18 4.73 0.60
CA THR A 286 -18.38 3.79 -0.18
C THR A 286 -19.17 3.17 -1.33
N CYS A 287 -20.42 2.73 -1.10
CA CYS A 287 -21.26 2.22 -2.19
C CYS A 287 -21.55 3.31 -3.24
N ALA A 288 -21.90 4.53 -2.81
CA ALA A 288 -22.20 5.64 -3.71
C ALA A 288 -21.02 6.01 -4.60
N ILE A 289 -19.76 5.89 -4.14
CA ILE A 289 -18.56 6.09 -4.96
C ILE A 289 -18.63 5.23 -6.23
N TYR A 290 -18.83 3.93 -6.06
CA TYR A 290 -18.77 2.98 -7.17
C TYR A 290 -20.07 2.93 -7.98
N GLU A 291 -21.22 3.19 -7.36
CA GLU A 291 -22.49 3.33 -8.08
C GLU A 291 -22.48 4.56 -9.00
N LEU A 292 -21.99 5.72 -8.52
CA LEU A 292 -21.83 6.92 -9.35
C LEU A 292 -20.80 6.72 -10.46
N ALA A 293 -19.73 5.96 -10.19
CA ALA A 293 -18.69 5.70 -11.18
C ALA A 293 -19.23 4.96 -12.42
N VAL A 294 -20.25 4.10 -12.25
CA VAL A 294 -20.93 3.40 -13.33
C VAL A 294 -21.83 4.32 -14.17
N ILE A 295 -22.32 5.43 -13.60
CA ILE A 295 -23.18 6.38 -14.32
C ILE A 295 -22.39 7.16 -15.38
N GLY A 296 -21.13 7.49 -15.09
CA GLY A 296 -20.26 8.15 -16.06
C GLY A 296 -20.52 9.66 -16.22
N ASN A 297 -20.39 10.15 -17.45
CA ASN A 297 -20.37 11.57 -17.81
C ASN A 297 -21.39 12.49 -17.11
N GLU A 298 -22.62 12.04 -16.83
CA GLU A 298 -23.68 12.86 -16.21
C GLU A 298 -23.29 13.39 -14.82
N VAL A 299 -22.40 12.71 -14.10
CA VAL A 299 -21.99 13.07 -12.74
C VAL A 299 -20.62 13.76 -12.67
N VAL A 300 -19.88 13.86 -13.79
CA VAL A 300 -18.54 14.50 -13.82
C VAL A 300 -18.59 15.96 -13.33
N GLY A 301 -19.55 16.75 -13.84
CA GLY A 301 -19.74 18.14 -13.43
C GLY A 301 -19.96 18.28 -11.92
N PRO A 302 -21.03 17.68 -11.35
CA PRO A 302 -21.30 17.71 -9.91
C PRO A 302 -20.12 17.26 -9.03
N LEU A 303 -19.35 16.25 -9.47
CA LEU A 303 -18.20 15.75 -8.72
C LEU A 303 -17.01 16.71 -8.77
N THR A 304 -16.73 17.33 -9.92
CA THR A 304 -15.65 18.33 -10.06
C THR A 304 -15.98 19.66 -9.38
N ASP A 305 -17.26 20.06 -9.37
CA ASP A 305 -17.75 21.17 -8.57
C ASP A 305 -17.52 20.92 -7.07
N ARG A 306 -17.77 19.68 -6.59
CA ARG A 306 -17.48 19.29 -5.21
C ARG A 306 -15.99 19.39 -4.89
N LEU A 307 -15.10 18.89 -5.74
CA LEU A 307 -13.64 18.99 -5.52
C LEU A 307 -13.17 20.45 -5.46
N SER A 308 -13.77 21.33 -6.26
CA SER A 308 -13.50 22.77 -6.21
C SER A 308 -13.99 23.37 -4.89
N ALA A 309 -15.25 23.10 -4.52
CA ALA A 309 -15.86 23.62 -3.29
C ALA A 309 -15.14 23.16 -2.01
N VAL A 310 -14.61 21.93 -1.96
CA VAL A 310 -13.83 21.43 -0.82
C VAL A 310 -12.47 22.12 -0.74
N GLY A 311 -11.83 22.42 -1.88
CA GLY A 311 -10.58 23.19 -1.89
C GLY A 311 -10.77 24.64 -1.47
N GLU A 312 -11.88 25.27 -1.85
CA GLU A 312 -12.24 26.65 -1.49
C GLU A 312 -12.44 26.86 0.02
N GLN A 313 -12.65 25.79 0.80
CA GLN A 313 -12.71 25.85 2.26
C GLN A 313 -11.36 26.24 2.87
N TYR A 314 -10.27 26.10 2.12
CA TYR A 314 -8.92 26.44 2.53
C TYR A 314 -8.42 27.66 1.75
N PRO A 315 -7.73 28.61 2.41
CA PRO A 315 -7.04 29.69 1.73
C PRO A 315 -6.17 29.14 0.57
N PRO A 316 -5.96 29.88 -0.53
CA PRO A 316 -5.16 29.41 -1.66
C PRO A 316 -3.73 28.93 -1.31
N ASN A 317 -3.19 29.36 -0.17
CA ASN A 317 -1.86 28.99 0.31
C ASN A 317 -1.87 28.06 1.54
N GLU A 318 -3.01 27.44 1.84
CA GLU A 318 -3.16 26.50 2.94
C GLU A 318 -3.86 25.24 2.44
N SER A 319 -3.55 24.11 3.09
CA SER A 319 -4.09 22.81 2.75
C SER A 319 -4.26 22.00 4.03
N PRO A 320 -5.31 21.15 4.12
CA PRO A 320 -5.40 20.20 5.21
C PRO A 320 -4.22 19.23 5.19
N TYR A 321 -3.54 19.06 4.06
CA TYR A 321 -2.38 18.17 3.94
C TYR A 321 -1.31 18.43 5.01
N GLU A 322 -1.00 19.70 5.30
CA GLU A 322 -0.03 20.07 6.34
C GLU A 322 -0.56 19.85 7.76
N ALA A 323 -1.87 19.94 7.94
CA ALA A 323 -2.55 19.71 9.22
C ALA A 323 -2.68 18.22 9.56
N ILE A 324 -2.65 17.32 8.57
CA ILE A 324 -2.68 15.86 8.75
C ILE A 324 -1.27 15.38 9.19
N ARG A 325 -0.84 15.77 10.41
CA ARG A 325 0.41 15.28 11.01
C ARG A 325 0.22 13.88 11.59
N GLY A 326 0.94 12.89 11.04
CA GLY A 326 0.99 11.52 11.56
C GLY A 326 -0.25 10.65 11.29
N ALA A 327 -1.28 11.20 10.64
CA ALA A 327 -2.50 10.50 10.26
C ALA A 327 -2.49 10.09 8.78
N THR A 328 -3.27 9.07 8.43
CA THR A 328 -3.45 8.64 7.05
C THR A 328 -4.21 9.70 6.26
N VAL A 329 -3.77 9.98 5.03
CA VAL A 329 -4.43 10.96 4.16
C VAL A 329 -5.57 10.26 3.42
N THR A 330 -6.80 10.73 3.61
CA THR A 330 -7.97 10.26 2.85
C THR A 330 -8.39 11.36 1.88
N MET A 331 -8.61 10.99 0.62
CA MET A 331 -9.06 11.92 -0.42
C MET A 331 -10.56 12.17 -0.30
N ASP A 332 -11.08 13.19 -0.97
CA ASP A 332 -12.53 13.38 -1.04
C ASP A 332 -13.16 12.23 -1.86
N ASP A 333 -14.37 11.81 -1.48
CA ASP A 333 -15.07 10.73 -2.19
C ASP A 333 -15.26 11.01 -3.68
N ALA A 334 -15.45 12.28 -4.05
CA ALA A 334 -15.57 12.64 -5.46
C ALA A 334 -14.29 12.32 -6.25
N ALA A 335 -13.11 12.39 -5.62
CA ALA A 335 -11.86 12.00 -6.26
C ALA A 335 -11.78 10.48 -6.48
N TYR A 336 -12.24 9.68 -5.50
CA TYR A 336 -12.35 8.22 -5.68
C TYR A 336 -13.36 7.87 -6.78
N THR A 337 -14.51 8.56 -6.84
CA THR A 337 -15.51 8.36 -7.89
C THR A 337 -14.94 8.67 -9.27
N LEU A 338 -14.35 9.87 -9.44
CA LEU A 338 -13.75 10.28 -10.71
C LEU A 338 -12.59 9.36 -11.14
N GLY A 339 -11.81 8.87 -10.17
CA GLY A 339 -10.76 7.86 -10.40
C GLY A 339 -11.34 6.54 -10.94
N ALA A 340 -12.40 6.04 -10.31
CA ALA A 340 -13.10 4.82 -10.70
C ALA A 340 -13.84 4.92 -12.04
N MET A 341 -14.27 6.12 -12.45
CA MET A 341 -14.92 6.37 -13.75
C MET A 341 -13.97 6.17 -14.94
N GLY A 342 -12.68 6.41 -14.76
CA GLY A 342 -11.69 6.27 -15.82
C GLY A 342 -11.64 7.47 -16.78
N SER A 343 -11.49 7.19 -18.07
CA SER A 343 -11.16 8.20 -19.11
C SER A 343 -12.17 9.34 -19.24
N GLU A 344 -13.43 9.11 -18.88
CA GLU A 344 -14.50 10.13 -18.93
C GLU A 344 -14.23 11.34 -18.03
N ALA A 345 -13.50 11.14 -16.93
CA ALA A 345 -13.19 12.21 -15.98
C ALA A 345 -11.93 13.02 -16.36
N VAL A 346 -11.09 12.53 -17.29
CA VAL A 346 -9.71 13.02 -17.47
C VAL A 346 -9.66 14.48 -17.87
N GLU A 347 -10.47 14.92 -18.84
CA GLU A 347 -10.46 16.31 -19.32
C GLU A 347 -10.85 17.30 -18.20
N SER A 348 -11.92 16.99 -17.46
CA SER A 348 -12.36 17.84 -16.35
C SER A 348 -11.35 17.84 -15.20
N LEU A 349 -10.70 16.71 -14.91
CA LEU A 349 -9.63 16.61 -13.92
C LEU A 349 -8.39 17.43 -14.32
N ILE A 350 -7.99 17.42 -15.60
CA ILE A 350 -6.91 18.28 -16.11
C ILE A 350 -7.24 19.76 -15.85
N GLY A 351 -8.50 20.18 -16.06
CA GLY A 351 -8.94 21.54 -15.77
C GLY A 351 -8.78 21.95 -14.29
N LEU A 352 -8.94 21.00 -13.36
CA LEU A 352 -8.77 21.26 -11.92
C LEU A 352 -7.30 21.42 -11.49
N LEU A 353 -6.33 21.02 -12.33
CA LEU A 353 -4.90 21.19 -12.06
C LEU A 353 -4.46 22.67 -12.06
N ASP A 354 -5.28 23.57 -12.61
CA ASP A 354 -5.03 25.01 -12.63
C ASP A 354 -5.73 25.75 -11.47
N SER A 355 -6.41 25.01 -10.57
CA SER A 355 -7.05 25.61 -9.40
C SER A 355 -6.04 26.37 -8.53
N PRO A 356 -6.39 27.56 -8.00
CA PRO A 356 -5.53 28.25 -7.04
C PRO A 356 -5.45 27.50 -5.70
N HIS A 357 -6.39 26.60 -5.41
CA HIS A 357 -6.44 25.86 -4.15
C HIS A 357 -5.63 24.56 -4.24
N GLU A 358 -4.59 24.44 -3.40
CA GLU A 358 -3.71 23.27 -3.33
C GLU A 358 -4.49 21.95 -3.20
N TRP A 359 -5.51 21.94 -2.34
CA TRP A 359 -6.27 20.71 -2.06
C TRP A 359 -7.11 20.24 -3.27
N THR A 360 -7.63 21.16 -4.08
CA THR A 360 -8.30 20.80 -5.34
C THR A 360 -7.30 20.15 -6.30
N ARG A 361 -6.09 20.73 -6.44
CA ARG A 361 -5.03 20.14 -7.27
C ARG A 361 -4.63 18.74 -6.78
N ILE A 362 -4.43 18.55 -5.47
CA ILE A 362 -4.08 17.25 -4.88
C ILE A 362 -5.14 16.18 -5.19
N ASN A 363 -6.43 16.48 -5.01
CA ASN A 363 -7.50 15.53 -5.31
C ASN A 363 -7.57 15.21 -6.82
N ALA A 364 -7.38 16.20 -7.68
CA ALA A 364 -7.37 15.99 -9.12
C ALA A 364 -6.18 15.12 -9.57
N VAL A 365 -4.98 15.40 -9.05
CA VAL A 365 -3.78 14.60 -9.28
C VAL A 365 -3.95 13.16 -8.79
N PHE A 366 -4.55 12.98 -7.61
CA PHE A 366 -4.87 11.64 -7.10
C PHE A 366 -5.79 10.88 -8.04
N ALA A 367 -6.92 11.47 -8.45
CA ALA A 367 -7.87 10.83 -9.35
C ALA A 367 -7.23 10.46 -10.71
N LEU A 368 -6.42 11.36 -11.30
CA LEU A 368 -5.66 11.06 -12.52
C LEU A 368 -4.68 9.89 -12.33
N GLY A 369 -4.03 9.82 -11.16
CA GLY A 369 -3.17 8.69 -10.80
C GLY A 369 -3.92 7.37 -10.62
N GLU A 370 -5.17 7.39 -10.16
CA GLU A 370 -6.01 6.19 -10.03
C GLU A 370 -6.59 5.73 -11.38
N ILE A 371 -6.81 6.66 -12.32
CA ILE A 371 -7.15 6.36 -13.73
C ILE A 371 -5.98 5.68 -14.46
N ALA A 372 -4.75 5.92 -13.98
CA ALA A 372 -3.51 5.32 -14.45
C ALA A 372 -3.26 5.56 -15.95
N SER A 373 -2.90 4.54 -16.72
CA SER A 373 -2.45 4.68 -18.13
C SER A 373 -3.49 5.33 -19.06
N LYS A 374 -4.77 5.38 -18.67
CA LYS A 374 -5.82 6.09 -19.43
C LYS A 374 -5.80 7.61 -19.25
N ALA A 375 -4.95 8.12 -18.35
CA ALA A 375 -4.71 9.54 -18.11
C ALA A 375 -3.35 10.01 -18.66
N ASP A 376 -2.77 9.27 -19.63
CA ASP A 376 -1.51 9.61 -20.30
C ASP A 376 -1.50 11.03 -20.90
N CYS A 377 -2.64 11.50 -21.42
CA CYS A 377 -2.77 12.86 -21.94
C CYS A 377 -2.59 13.97 -20.88
N ALA A 378 -2.69 13.63 -19.59
CA ALA A 378 -2.43 14.55 -18.47
C ALA A 378 -0.92 14.70 -18.15
N VAL A 379 -0.06 13.81 -18.66
CA VAL A 379 1.38 13.76 -18.32
C VAL A 379 2.09 15.09 -18.55
N PRO A 380 1.91 15.82 -19.67
CA PRO A 380 2.56 17.13 -19.85
C PRO A 380 2.21 18.13 -18.74
N ARG A 381 0.93 18.21 -18.34
CA ARG A 381 0.50 19.13 -17.28
C ARG A 381 0.97 18.68 -15.90
N LEU A 382 0.96 17.37 -15.64
CA LEU A 382 1.50 16.81 -14.40
C LEU A 382 3.01 17.06 -14.29
N VAL A 383 3.78 16.95 -15.37
CA VAL A 383 5.22 17.29 -15.36
C VAL A 383 5.47 18.74 -14.93
N GLU A 384 4.60 19.68 -15.33
CA GLU A 384 4.68 21.06 -14.87
C GLU A 384 4.43 21.19 -13.35
N LEU A 385 3.50 20.40 -12.79
CA LEU A 385 3.19 20.39 -11.35
C LEU A 385 4.32 19.81 -10.46
N LEU A 386 5.36 19.20 -11.03
CA LEU A 386 6.58 18.86 -10.28
C LEU A 386 7.36 20.12 -9.81
N HIS A 387 6.97 21.30 -10.30
CA HIS A 387 7.51 22.60 -9.90
C HIS A 387 6.50 23.43 -9.08
N ASP A 388 5.40 22.81 -8.63
CA ASP A 388 4.39 23.49 -7.82
C ASP A 388 4.99 24.03 -6.51
N PRO A 389 4.63 25.24 -6.05
CA PRO A 389 5.18 25.80 -4.81
C PRO A 389 4.87 24.96 -3.56
N PHE A 390 3.84 24.11 -3.60
CA PHE A 390 3.46 23.25 -2.48
C PHE A 390 3.99 21.84 -2.69
N HIS A 391 4.81 21.37 -1.74
CA HIS A 391 5.41 20.04 -1.82
C HIS A 391 4.38 18.90 -1.79
N GLY A 392 3.18 19.14 -1.23
CA GLY A 392 2.06 18.21 -1.30
C GLY A 392 1.71 17.88 -2.75
N VAL A 393 1.52 18.91 -3.57
CA VAL A 393 1.24 18.75 -5.01
C VAL A 393 2.38 18.02 -5.72
N ILE A 394 3.65 18.40 -5.48
CA ILE A 394 4.81 17.73 -6.08
C ILE A 394 4.81 16.23 -5.78
N ARG A 395 4.62 15.84 -4.52
CA ARG A 395 4.69 14.44 -4.08
C ARG A 395 3.55 13.60 -4.65
N PHE A 396 2.32 14.12 -4.64
CA PHE A 396 1.18 13.46 -5.28
C PHE A 396 1.37 13.34 -6.78
N THR A 397 1.94 14.36 -7.41
CA THR A 397 2.22 14.38 -8.85
C THR A 397 3.25 13.32 -9.23
N ALA A 398 4.34 13.19 -8.48
CA ALA A 398 5.32 12.13 -8.71
C ALA A 398 4.67 10.74 -8.60
N ASN A 399 3.82 10.50 -7.59
CA ASN A 399 3.10 9.24 -7.45
C ASN A 399 2.15 8.97 -8.62
N ALA A 400 1.38 9.98 -9.04
CA ALA A 400 0.45 9.87 -10.15
C ALA A 400 1.18 9.56 -11.47
N LEU A 401 2.31 10.23 -11.74
CA LEU A 401 3.16 9.93 -12.91
C LEU A 401 3.67 8.48 -12.88
N GLY A 402 4.06 7.99 -11.71
CA GLY A 402 4.42 6.58 -11.53
C GLY A 402 3.28 5.61 -11.80
N ASN A 403 2.05 5.93 -11.41
CA ASN A 403 0.87 5.10 -11.69
C ASN A 403 0.46 5.14 -13.17
N ILE A 404 0.53 6.31 -13.80
CA ILE A 404 0.23 6.48 -15.22
C ILE A 404 1.22 5.67 -16.07
N GLY A 405 2.49 5.61 -15.67
CA GLY A 405 3.48 4.73 -16.29
C GLY A 405 4.06 5.27 -17.60
N ASP A 406 3.80 6.54 -17.95
CA ASP A 406 4.22 7.11 -19.23
C ASP A 406 5.70 7.52 -19.24
N ALA A 407 6.41 7.17 -20.31
CA ALA A 407 7.83 7.42 -20.49
C ALA A 407 8.17 8.92 -20.55
N GLY A 408 7.23 9.79 -20.90
CA GLY A 408 7.40 11.24 -20.94
C GLY A 408 7.75 11.86 -19.58
N ALA A 409 7.42 11.19 -18.48
CA ALA A 409 7.72 11.67 -17.13
C ALA A 409 9.17 11.43 -16.68
N GLN A 410 9.90 10.47 -17.29
CA GLN A 410 11.15 9.93 -16.74
C GLN A 410 12.25 10.98 -16.51
N LYS A 411 12.38 11.95 -17.44
CA LYS A 411 13.40 13.01 -17.35
C LYS A 411 13.07 14.02 -16.26
N ALA A 412 11.80 14.37 -16.11
CA ALA A 412 11.35 15.27 -15.07
C ALA A 412 11.47 14.66 -13.66
N LEU A 413 11.17 13.36 -13.53
CA LEU A 413 11.37 12.62 -12.27
C LEU A 413 12.84 12.53 -11.88
N CYS A 414 13.75 12.31 -12.84
CA CYS A 414 15.19 12.34 -12.56
C CYS A 414 15.66 13.75 -12.21
N HIS A 415 15.19 14.78 -12.92
CA HIS A 415 15.48 16.15 -12.57
C HIS A 415 15.04 16.50 -11.14
N LEU A 416 13.91 15.96 -10.68
CA LEU A 416 13.43 16.16 -9.31
C LEU A 416 14.41 15.62 -8.25
N LEU A 417 15.16 14.54 -8.55
CA LEU A 417 16.22 14.01 -7.69
C LEU A 417 17.45 14.93 -7.58
N ASP A 418 17.64 15.83 -8.55
CA ASP A 418 18.71 16.84 -8.56
C ASP A 418 18.26 18.18 -7.96
N THR A 419 16.96 18.37 -7.77
CA THR A 419 16.39 19.61 -7.26
C THR A 419 16.47 19.64 -5.74
N ASP A 420 16.89 20.79 -5.21
CA ASP A 420 16.84 21.13 -3.79
C ASP A 420 16.25 22.54 -3.64
N SER A 421 15.62 22.80 -2.50
CA SER A 421 14.96 24.07 -2.18
C SER A 421 15.06 24.34 -0.68
N ASP A 422 15.22 25.61 -0.29
CA ASP A 422 15.23 25.97 1.13
C ASP A 422 13.92 25.58 1.84
N ALA A 423 12.79 25.59 1.12
CA ALA A 423 11.50 25.13 1.63
C ALA A 423 11.49 23.63 1.95
N TRP A 424 12.36 22.84 1.33
CA TRP A 424 12.42 21.39 1.48
C TRP A 424 13.31 20.92 2.64
N LYS A 425 14.07 21.84 3.25
CA LYS A 425 14.96 21.55 4.38
C LYS A 425 14.22 21.35 5.69
N ALA A 426 12.92 21.64 5.75
CA ALA A 426 12.13 21.42 6.94
C ALA A 426 12.14 19.94 7.34
N PRO A 427 12.27 19.62 8.64
CA PRO A 427 12.28 18.24 9.10
C PRO A 427 10.92 17.59 8.90
N ALA A 428 10.97 16.32 8.52
CA ALA A 428 9.85 15.40 8.35
C ALA A 428 9.98 14.21 9.33
N GLU A 429 9.34 13.09 9.01
CA GLU A 429 9.40 11.86 9.81
C GLU A 429 10.70 11.06 9.58
N MET A 430 11.03 10.14 10.48
CA MET A 430 12.19 9.24 10.34
C MET A 430 13.57 9.93 10.21
N GLY A 431 13.69 11.17 10.70
CA GLY A 431 14.94 11.95 10.60
C GLY A 431 15.20 12.51 9.20
N TRP A 432 14.20 12.50 8.33
CA TRP A 432 14.28 13.00 6.96
C TRP A 432 13.89 14.47 6.86
N SER A 433 14.21 15.09 5.73
CA SER A 433 13.67 16.37 5.30
C SER A 433 12.46 16.19 4.37
N LEU A 434 11.74 17.27 4.07
CA LEU A 434 10.72 17.24 3.02
C LEU A 434 11.32 16.92 1.64
N GLY A 435 12.56 17.35 1.38
CA GLY A 435 13.30 17.03 0.16
C GLY A 435 13.52 15.53 0.00
N ASP A 436 13.93 14.85 1.07
CA ASP A 436 14.08 13.40 1.07
C ASP A 436 12.77 12.67 0.74
N LEU A 437 11.62 13.18 1.23
CA LEU A 437 10.31 12.63 0.89
C LEU A 437 9.99 12.79 -0.59
N ILE A 438 10.22 13.98 -1.14
CA ILE A 438 10.03 14.27 -2.57
C ILE A 438 10.90 13.33 -3.41
N HIS A 439 12.18 13.18 -3.06
CA HIS A 439 13.11 12.30 -3.78
C HIS A 439 12.70 10.83 -3.69
N VAL A 440 12.17 10.39 -2.55
CA VAL A 440 11.62 9.04 -2.40
C VAL A 440 10.39 8.83 -3.29
N ASN A 441 9.48 9.80 -3.35
CA ASN A 441 8.33 9.74 -4.26
C ASN A 441 8.79 9.68 -5.74
N ALA A 442 9.80 10.46 -6.14
CA ALA A 442 10.38 10.40 -7.49
C ALA A 442 11.04 9.05 -7.79
N ALA A 443 11.85 8.52 -6.87
CA ALA A 443 12.51 7.23 -7.05
C ALA A 443 11.51 6.07 -7.12
N MET A 444 10.46 6.10 -6.30
CA MET A 444 9.37 5.13 -6.36
C MET A 444 8.60 5.22 -7.70
N ALA A 445 8.36 6.44 -8.19
CA ALA A 445 7.73 6.64 -9.50
C ALA A 445 8.60 6.06 -10.64
N LEU A 446 9.91 6.31 -10.62
CA LEU A 446 10.87 5.70 -11.56
C LEU A 446 10.87 4.17 -11.48
N ALA A 447 10.71 3.60 -10.28
CA ALA A 447 10.56 2.15 -10.13
C ALA A 447 9.25 1.63 -10.76
N ARG A 448 8.14 2.38 -10.67
CA ARG A 448 6.86 2.02 -11.31
C ARG A 448 6.90 2.16 -12.84
N LEU A 449 7.63 3.14 -13.38
CA LEU A 449 7.83 3.26 -14.84
C LEU A 449 8.48 2.00 -15.45
N GLY A 450 9.33 1.30 -14.69
CA GLY A 450 10.00 0.09 -15.15
C GLY A 450 10.80 0.32 -16.44
N ALA A 451 10.51 -0.46 -17.49
CA ALA A 451 11.17 -0.31 -18.79
C ALA A 451 10.96 1.07 -19.44
N ALA A 452 9.89 1.80 -19.10
CA ALA A 452 9.65 3.15 -19.61
C ALA A 452 10.68 4.18 -19.11
N ALA A 453 11.44 3.87 -18.05
CA ALA A 453 12.52 4.72 -17.52
C ALA A 453 13.90 4.47 -18.17
N ALA A 454 13.97 3.67 -19.23
CA ALA A 454 15.24 3.23 -19.83
C ALA A 454 16.11 4.38 -20.37
N GLU A 455 15.54 5.49 -20.87
CA GLU A 455 16.35 6.63 -21.34
C GLU A 455 17.03 7.38 -20.18
N SER A 456 16.54 7.20 -18.95
CA SER A 456 17.10 7.79 -17.73
C SER A 456 18.04 6.85 -16.97
N GLU A 457 18.44 5.70 -17.53
CA GLU A 457 19.27 4.70 -16.83
C GLU A 457 20.55 5.32 -16.22
N ALA A 458 21.28 6.13 -17.00
CA ALA A 458 22.53 6.74 -16.56
C ALA A 458 22.32 7.71 -15.38
N ASP A 459 21.22 8.48 -15.39
CA ASP A 459 20.85 9.38 -14.31
C ASP A 459 20.45 8.60 -13.06
N ILE A 460 19.68 7.52 -13.22
CA ILE A 460 19.31 6.63 -12.11
C ILE A 460 20.56 6.04 -11.43
N ILE A 461 21.53 5.55 -12.21
CA ILE A 461 22.79 5.00 -11.69
C ILE A 461 23.55 6.05 -10.87
N ARG A 462 23.59 7.31 -11.33
CA ARG A 462 24.27 8.42 -10.63
C ARG A 462 23.66 8.70 -9.25
N HIS A 463 22.37 8.45 -9.06
CA HIS A 463 21.66 8.68 -7.80
C HIS A 463 21.63 7.48 -6.84
N LEU A 464 22.25 6.33 -7.16
CA LEU A 464 22.28 5.17 -6.24
C LEU A 464 22.87 5.47 -4.86
N ASN A 465 23.81 6.42 -4.78
CA ASN A 465 24.44 6.86 -3.54
C ASN A 465 23.76 8.09 -2.90
N HIS A 466 22.47 8.29 -3.17
CA HIS A 466 21.70 9.37 -2.56
C HIS A 466 21.78 9.34 -1.01
N PRO A 467 21.91 10.47 -0.31
CA PRO A 467 22.03 10.51 1.15
C PRO A 467 20.85 9.85 1.88
N CYS A 468 19.62 10.03 1.39
CA CYS A 468 18.46 9.25 1.82
C CYS A 468 18.50 7.85 1.20
N GLY A 469 18.88 6.85 2.00
CA GLY A 469 19.06 5.47 1.52
C GLY A 469 17.82 4.82 0.90
N GLN A 470 16.60 5.26 1.23
CA GLN A 470 15.39 4.73 0.58
C GLN A 470 15.30 5.11 -0.89
N VAL A 471 15.83 6.27 -1.29
CA VAL A 471 15.96 6.66 -2.71
C VAL A 471 16.77 5.60 -3.45
N GLY A 472 17.96 5.27 -2.97
CA GLY A 472 18.82 4.24 -3.56
C GLY A 472 18.14 2.88 -3.69
N ILE A 473 17.35 2.45 -2.68
CA ILE A 473 16.63 1.17 -2.73
C ILE A 473 15.58 1.15 -3.86
N TYR A 474 14.79 2.22 -4.02
CA TYR A 474 13.83 2.30 -5.13
C TYR A 474 14.53 2.41 -6.49
N LEU A 475 15.67 3.10 -6.58
CA LEU A 475 16.43 3.20 -7.82
C LEU A 475 17.09 1.88 -8.22
N ILE A 476 17.54 1.06 -7.26
CA ILE A 476 17.97 -0.32 -7.52
C ILE A 476 16.83 -1.11 -8.17
N GLU A 477 15.61 -0.96 -7.65
CA GLU A 477 14.43 -1.63 -8.18
C GLU A 477 14.03 -1.09 -9.56
N ALA A 478 14.16 0.22 -9.80
CA ALA A 478 14.00 0.82 -11.12
C ALA A 478 14.99 0.21 -12.14
N LEU A 479 16.28 0.12 -11.79
CA LEU A 479 17.30 -0.50 -12.65
C LEU A 479 17.02 -1.99 -12.91
N ARG A 480 16.59 -2.73 -11.88
CA ARG A 480 16.21 -4.14 -12.02
C ARG A 480 15.07 -4.31 -13.02
N ARG A 481 14.11 -3.38 -13.04
CA ARG A 481 12.93 -3.39 -13.92
C ARG A 481 13.20 -2.84 -15.32
N ILE A 482 14.12 -1.88 -15.46
CA ILE A 482 14.68 -1.52 -16.77
C ILE A 482 15.31 -2.76 -17.40
N GLY A 483 16.00 -3.58 -16.60
CA GLY A 483 16.44 -4.92 -16.98
C GLY A 483 17.57 -4.94 -18.03
N ALA A 484 18.13 -3.78 -18.39
CA ALA A 484 19.28 -3.69 -19.26
C ALA A 484 20.52 -4.34 -18.59
N PRO A 485 21.41 -5.01 -19.34
CA PRO A 485 22.61 -5.62 -18.77
C PRO A 485 23.49 -4.65 -17.95
N SER A 486 23.61 -3.40 -18.39
CA SER A 486 24.32 -2.33 -17.68
C SER A 486 23.63 -1.94 -16.37
N ALA A 487 22.30 -1.81 -16.38
CA ALA A 487 21.49 -1.57 -15.18
C ALA A 487 21.66 -2.69 -14.14
N LEU A 488 21.62 -3.95 -14.58
CA LEU A 488 21.82 -5.11 -13.70
C LEU A 488 23.26 -5.20 -13.17
N ASP A 489 24.28 -4.90 -13.99
CA ASP A 489 25.67 -4.83 -13.52
C ASP A 489 25.85 -3.74 -12.45
N ALA A 490 25.21 -2.57 -12.64
CA ALA A 490 25.22 -1.49 -11.64
C ALA A 490 24.58 -1.93 -10.32
N VAL A 491 23.42 -2.61 -10.36
CA VAL A 491 22.78 -3.19 -9.17
C VAL A 491 23.70 -4.18 -8.47
N VAL A 492 24.32 -5.10 -9.20
CA VAL A 492 25.23 -6.10 -8.60
C VAL A 492 26.42 -5.43 -7.92
N ARG A 493 27.04 -4.42 -8.56
CA ARG A 493 28.15 -3.67 -7.96
C ARG A 493 27.73 -2.93 -6.70
N ASP A 494 26.56 -2.28 -6.73
CA ASP A 494 26.04 -1.51 -5.61
C ASP A 494 25.70 -2.39 -4.40
N LEU A 495 25.10 -3.57 -4.62
CA LEU A 495 24.81 -4.53 -3.57
C LEU A 495 26.08 -5.22 -3.04
N ALA A 496 27.08 -5.49 -3.90
CA ALA A 496 28.32 -6.12 -3.49
C ALA A 496 29.10 -5.30 -2.45
N ILE A 497 29.06 -3.96 -2.52
CA ILE A 497 29.72 -3.08 -1.55
C ILE A 497 28.95 -2.94 -0.23
N ARG A 498 27.66 -3.29 -0.20
CA ARG A 498 26.78 -3.23 0.99
C ARG A 498 26.53 -4.59 1.64
N ARG A 499 27.19 -5.66 1.15
CA ARG A 499 27.05 -7.00 1.70
C ARG A 499 27.57 -7.06 3.13
N TRP A 500 26.81 -7.75 3.98
CA TRP A 500 27.18 -8.06 5.36
C TRP A 500 27.87 -9.43 5.48
N ASP A 501 28.99 -9.51 6.21
CA ASP A 501 29.66 -10.77 6.58
C ASP A 501 29.57 -11.00 8.09
N ALA A 502 28.59 -11.81 8.49
CA ALA A 502 28.32 -12.13 9.89
C ALA A 502 29.40 -13.02 10.55
N SER A 503 30.35 -13.60 9.78
CA SER A 503 31.35 -14.54 10.31
C SER A 503 32.60 -13.88 10.89
N LEU A 504 32.82 -12.58 10.62
CA LEU A 504 34.07 -11.91 10.95
C LEU A 504 34.17 -11.48 12.41
N HIS A 505 33.07 -11.40 13.14
CA HIS A 505 33.10 -11.07 14.56
C HIS A 505 31.82 -11.47 15.29
N ASP A 506 31.94 -12.41 16.25
CA ASP A 506 30.85 -12.80 17.16
C ASP A 506 30.34 -11.64 18.05
N LYS A 507 31.09 -10.52 18.13
CA LYS A 507 30.83 -9.36 19.02
C LYS A 507 30.66 -8.02 18.32
N ARG A 508 30.87 -7.94 17.00
CA ARG A 508 30.66 -6.72 16.19
C ARG A 508 29.62 -7.07 15.13
N GLN A 509 28.39 -7.24 15.60
CA GLN A 509 27.21 -7.47 14.77
C GLN A 509 26.46 -6.15 14.50
N PHE A 510 27.19 -5.02 14.38
CA PHE A 510 26.69 -3.63 14.41
C PHE A 510 25.36 -3.38 13.70
#